data_AF-A0A955V8H9-F1
#
_entry.id   AF-A0A955V8H9-F1
#
_cell.length_a   1.000
_cell.length_b   1.000
_cell.length_c   1.000
_cell.angle_alpha   90.00
_cell.angle_beta   90.00
_cell.angle_gamma   90.00
#
_symmetry.space_group_name_H-M   'P 1'
#
loop_
_entity.id
_entity.type
_entity.pdbx_description
1 polymer ?
#
loop_
_entity_poly.entity_id
_entity_poly.type
_entity_poly.pdbx_seq_one_letter_code
_entity_poly.pdbx_strand_id
1 'polypeptide(L)'
;MNRLPSLVAALAALASPACSEGGAQVTDDVAITDTDTATADADAPPPDTGEPAMVWTTDPDPVPPPALVTFTVRENGLGDRISTALTASLVFFAGPPGHDVAEDDGVCRLLVRANPFCDPPCGPEERCAPGDVCAPYPYTQTAGVITVDSDGGTVLEADDHTLGYYYASTNRPVAQTGSTVTAHAPGRAFPHFSLTGAMPPPLVIDGGAELHLTRGQPLVLSWTPDAPGTRVRVTLATDHGDHGLFLPYIVACDVPDEAGRVEVPASMASVIADPESWGCGRCPVQTIERYVRTRATFRGYDVGLELVREVDFFYKPSGA
;
A
#
# COMPACT_ATOMS: atom_id res chain seq x y z
N MET A 1 14.95 26.16 -60.32
CA MET A 1 15.71 25.14 -59.56
C MET A 1 16.18 25.77 -58.25
N ASN A 2 15.34 25.73 -57.22
CA ASN A 2 15.68 26.24 -55.88
C ASN A 2 15.85 25.04 -54.95
N ARG A 3 17.07 24.85 -54.42
CA ARG A 3 17.36 23.87 -53.36
C ARG A 3 17.21 24.56 -52.00
N LEU A 4 16.27 24.08 -51.18
CA LEU A 4 16.18 24.38 -49.75
C LEU A 4 17.15 23.47 -48.98
N PRO A 5 17.81 23.95 -47.92
CA PRO A 5 18.63 23.11 -47.06
C PRO A 5 17.76 22.38 -46.02
N SER A 6 17.96 21.07 -45.88
CA SER A 6 17.42 20.29 -44.77
C SER A 6 18.07 20.73 -43.46
N LEU A 7 17.27 21.23 -42.53
CA LEU A 7 17.63 21.29 -41.11
C LEU A 7 17.49 19.87 -40.53
N VAL A 8 18.62 19.27 -40.17
CA VAL A 8 18.67 18.09 -39.32
C VAL A 8 18.67 18.58 -37.87
N ALA A 9 17.56 18.41 -37.16
CA ALA A 9 17.50 18.65 -35.73
C ALA A 9 18.11 17.44 -35.00
N ALA A 10 19.21 17.65 -34.32
CA ALA A 10 19.80 16.65 -33.43
C ALA A 10 18.97 16.57 -32.15
N LEU A 11 18.20 15.48 -31.99
CA LEU A 11 17.68 15.08 -30.69
C LEU A 11 18.86 14.59 -29.84
N ALA A 12 19.21 15.34 -28.80
CA ALA A 12 20.09 14.84 -27.76
C ALA A 12 19.29 13.88 -26.88
N ALA A 13 19.61 12.58 -26.96
CA ALA A 13 19.11 11.59 -26.01
C ALA A 13 19.73 11.88 -24.64
N LEU A 14 18.91 12.30 -23.68
CA LEU A 14 19.30 12.32 -22.28
C LEU A 14 19.37 10.86 -21.83
N ALA A 15 20.59 10.35 -21.62
CA ALA A 15 20.78 9.03 -21.04
C ALA A 15 20.32 9.08 -19.57
N SER A 16 19.31 8.29 -19.23
CA SER A 16 18.94 8.06 -17.83
C SER A 16 20.16 7.52 -17.08
N PRO A 17 20.41 7.94 -15.82
CA PRO A 17 21.52 7.43 -15.04
C PRO A 17 21.34 5.92 -14.88
N ALA A 18 22.29 5.15 -15.41
CA ALA A 18 22.30 3.70 -15.22
C ALA A 18 22.37 3.40 -13.71
N CYS A 19 21.44 2.58 -13.22
CA CYS A 19 21.50 2.07 -11.86
C CYS A 19 22.74 1.18 -11.73
N SER A 20 23.84 1.77 -11.26
CA SER A 20 25.06 1.06 -10.98
C SER A 20 24.83 0.13 -9.79
N GLU A 21 24.63 -1.16 -10.04
CA GLU A 21 24.64 -2.21 -8.99
C GLU A 21 26.00 -2.31 -8.26
N GLY A 22 27.01 -1.54 -8.68
CA GLY A 22 28.32 -1.43 -8.05
C GLY A 22 28.35 -0.51 -6.83
N GLY A 23 27.61 -0.86 -5.78
CA GLY A 23 27.84 -0.27 -4.46
C GLY A 23 29.18 -0.78 -3.91
N ALA A 24 30.23 0.04 -3.96
CA ALA A 24 31.39 -0.18 -3.10
C ALA A 24 30.89 -0.31 -1.66
N GLN A 25 31.26 -1.38 -0.96
CA GLN A 25 31.05 -1.47 0.48
C GLN A 25 31.71 -0.24 1.11
N VAL A 26 30.91 0.69 1.59
CA VAL A 26 31.38 1.72 2.51
C VAL A 26 31.76 0.97 3.78
N THR A 27 33.05 0.69 3.95
CA THR A 27 33.59 0.23 5.22
C THR A 27 33.47 1.38 6.20
N ASP A 28 32.62 1.22 7.20
CA ASP A 28 32.31 2.14 8.30
C ASP A 28 33.52 2.38 9.24
N ASP A 29 34.65 2.84 8.70
CA ASP A 29 35.86 3.21 9.46
C ASP A 29 36.18 4.71 9.39
N VAL A 30 35.22 5.55 8.98
CA VAL A 30 35.37 7.01 9.17
C VAL A 30 34.95 7.33 10.60
N ALA A 31 35.95 7.39 11.49
CA ALA A 31 35.81 8.08 12.76
C ALA A 31 35.41 9.54 12.51
N ILE A 32 34.10 9.82 12.60
CA ILE A 32 33.59 11.18 12.68
C ILE A 32 33.99 11.69 14.06
N THR A 33 35.17 12.31 14.16
CA THR A 33 35.51 13.17 15.29
C THR A 33 34.63 14.42 15.19
N ASP A 34 33.48 14.34 15.84
CA ASP A 34 32.62 15.47 16.13
C ASP A 34 33.42 16.49 16.96
N THR A 35 33.82 17.59 16.33
CA THR A 35 34.57 18.67 16.96
C THR A 35 33.70 19.92 16.98
N ASP A 36 32.48 19.81 17.49
CA ASP A 36 31.67 20.98 17.81
C ASP A 36 32.22 21.62 19.10
N THR A 37 33.12 22.59 18.89
CA THR A 37 33.50 23.56 19.92
C THR A 37 32.30 24.47 20.17
N ALA A 38 31.55 24.18 21.23
CA ALA A 38 30.46 25.02 21.72
C ALA A 38 30.95 26.46 21.95
N THR A 39 30.62 27.36 21.03
CA THR A 39 30.67 28.79 21.28
C THR A 39 29.32 29.16 21.88
N ALA A 40 29.33 29.61 23.14
CA ALA A 40 28.12 30.03 23.84
C ALA A 40 27.59 31.33 23.22
N ASP A 41 26.73 31.22 22.22
CA ASP A 41 25.90 32.33 21.76
C ASP A 41 24.77 32.57 22.75
N ALA A 42 24.73 33.79 23.28
CA ALA A 42 23.81 34.25 24.32
C ALA A 42 22.53 34.87 23.75
N ASP A 43 22.02 34.35 22.64
CA ASP A 43 20.75 34.78 22.07
C ASP A 43 19.62 33.94 22.65
N ALA A 44 19.02 34.47 23.73
CA ALA A 44 17.80 33.93 24.29
C ALA A 44 16.70 33.95 23.19
N PRO A 45 16.06 32.81 22.89
CA PRO A 45 14.96 32.80 21.95
C PRO A 45 13.84 33.72 22.45
N PRO A 46 13.13 34.43 21.54
CA PRO A 46 11.98 35.22 21.93
C PRO A 46 10.97 34.34 22.66
N PRO A 47 10.25 34.89 23.65
CA PRO A 47 9.25 34.12 24.38
C PRO A 47 8.24 33.55 23.39
N ASP A 48 8.09 32.24 23.43
CA ASP A 48 7.07 31.50 22.70
C ASP A 48 5.71 32.12 23.01
N THR A 49 5.13 32.81 22.03
CA THR A 49 3.83 33.48 22.19
C THR A 49 2.66 32.51 22.17
N GLY A 50 2.90 31.20 22.27
CA GLY A 50 1.86 30.19 22.41
C GLY A 50 0.96 30.22 21.19
N GLU A 51 1.43 29.64 20.08
CA GLU A 51 0.50 29.32 19.00
C GLU A 51 -0.68 28.52 19.61
N PRO A 52 -1.92 28.89 19.31
CA PRO A 52 -3.07 28.19 19.85
C PRO A 52 -2.94 26.73 19.42
N ALA A 53 -2.83 25.83 20.41
CA ALA A 53 -2.90 24.40 20.15
C ALA A 53 -4.12 24.16 19.25
N MET A 54 -3.91 23.47 18.14
CA MET A 54 -4.99 23.11 17.22
C MET A 54 -5.97 22.24 18.00
N VAL A 55 -7.02 22.86 18.55
CA VAL A 55 -8.08 22.17 19.28
C VAL A 55 -8.94 21.50 18.23
N TRP A 56 -8.66 20.23 17.96
CA TRP A 56 -9.57 19.37 17.23
C TRP A 56 -10.88 19.33 18.02
N THR A 57 -11.90 20.03 17.54
CA THR A 57 -13.22 20.00 18.18
C THR A 57 -13.76 18.58 18.08
N THR A 58 -14.09 17.98 19.22
CA THR A 58 -14.43 16.55 19.36
C THR A 58 -15.91 16.25 19.14
N ASP A 59 -16.67 17.18 18.55
CA ASP A 59 -18.11 17.01 18.37
C ASP A 59 -18.44 16.87 16.87
N PRO A 60 -18.45 15.63 16.34
CA PRO A 60 -18.87 15.42 14.97
C PRO A 60 -20.39 15.39 14.90
N ASP A 61 -20.96 16.25 14.05
CA ASP A 61 -22.25 15.95 13.43
C ASP A 61 -22.22 14.52 12.84
N PRO A 62 -23.35 13.78 12.84
CA PRO A 62 -23.40 12.41 12.36
C PRO A 62 -23.00 12.35 10.87
N VAL A 63 -21.78 11.90 10.61
CA VAL A 63 -21.24 11.68 9.26
C VAL A 63 -22.09 10.60 8.56
N PRO A 64 -22.60 10.85 7.34
CA PRO A 64 -23.40 9.86 6.62
C PRO A 64 -22.56 8.62 6.24
N PRO A 65 -23.11 7.39 6.36
CA PRO A 65 -22.41 6.15 5.99
C PRO A 65 -22.37 5.96 4.46
N PRO A 66 -21.47 5.10 3.91
CA PRO A 66 -20.66 4.10 4.61
C PRO A 66 -19.15 4.22 4.35
N ALA A 67 -18.35 4.41 5.40
CA ALA A 67 -16.96 3.98 5.34
C ALA A 67 -16.94 2.46 5.53
N LEU A 68 -16.52 1.71 4.51
CA LEU A 68 -16.14 0.31 4.71
C LEU A 68 -14.87 0.32 5.55
N VAL A 69 -14.98 -0.12 6.80
CA VAL A 69 -13.80 -0.33 7.63
C VAL A 69 -13.27 -1.72 7.31
N THR A 70 -12.04 -1.81 6.80
CA THR A 70 -11.38 -3.09 6.58
C THR A 70 -10.26 -3.27 7.58
N PHE A 71 -10.28 -4.41 8.28
CA PHE A 71 -9.19 -4.91 9.11
C PHE A 71 -8.48 -5.99 8.33
N THR A 72 -7.17 -5.89 8.20
CA THR A 72 -6.37 -6.89 7.51
C THR A 72 -5.45 -7.56 8.49
N VAL A 73 -5.57 -8.89 8.58
CA VAL A 73 -4.60 -9.75 9.24
C VAL A 73 -3.76 -10.39 8.15
N ARG A 74 -2.52 -9.94 8.01
CA ARG A 74 -1.62 -10.30 6.92
C ARG A 74 -0.46 -11.12 7.45
N GLU A 75 -0.31 -12.34 6.95
CA GLU A 75 0.89 -13.15 7.20
C GLU A 75 1.76 -13.14 5.95
N ASN A 76 2.94 -12.53 6.08
CA ASN A 76 3.93 -12.42 5.02
C ASN A 76 5.04 -13.46 5.27
N GLY A 77 5.34 -14.25 4.24
CA GLY A 77 6.47 -15.16 4.20
C GLY A 77 7.59 -14.63 3.32
N LEU A 78 8.66 -14.11 3.92
CA LEU A 78 9.92 -13.80 3.22
C LEU A 78 10.95 -14.88 3.54
N GLY A 79 11.01 -15.91 2.70
CA GLY A 79 11.89 -17.06 2.91
C GLY A 79 11.44 -17.92 4.09
N ASP A 80 12.29 -18.02 5.12
CA ASP A 80 12.03 -18.80 6.35
C ASP A 80 11.40 -17.97 7.48
N ARG A 81 11.15 -16.68 7.25
CA ARG A 81 10.57 -15.77 8.23
C ARG A 81 9.09 -15.57 7.96
N ILE A 82 8.28 -15.70 9.00
CA ILE A 82 6.86 -15.33 8.98
C ILE A 82 6.71 -14.09 9.85
N SER A 83 6.10 -13.05 9.29
CA SER A 83 5.59 -11.93 10.07
C SER A 83 4.08 -11.84 9.91
N THR A 84 3.38 -11.55 11.01
CA THR A 84 1.97 -11.21 10.95
C THR A 84 1.79 -9.75 11.31
N ALA A 85 1.01 -9.02 10.53
CA ALA A 85 0.58 -7.67 10.85
C ALA A 85 -0.96 -7.59 10.90
N LEU A 86 -1.46 -6.89 11.90
CA LEU A 86 -2.81 -6.35 11.95
C LEU A 86 -2.74 -4.90 11.48
N THR A 87 -3.47 -4.57 10.42
CA THR A 87 -3.68 -3.19 9.98
C THR A 87 -5.17 -2.85 9.92
N ALA A 88 -5.52 -1.64 10.30
CA ALA A 88 -6.86 -1.10 10.06
C ALA A 88 -6.82 0.41 9.92
N SER A 89 -7.81 0.96 9.23
CA SER A 89 -7.98 2.40 9.09
C SER A 89 -9.44 2.74 9.34
N LEU A 90 -9.70 3.51 10.40
CA LEU A 90 -11.00 4.10 10.72
C LEU A 90 -11.05 5.54 10.24
N VAL A 91 -10.90 5.70 8.93
CA VAL A 91 -10.85 7.00 8.27
C VAL A 91 -12.06 7.13 7.36
N PHE A 92 -12.87 8.16 7.59
CA PHE A 92 -14.08 8.41 6.82
C PHE A 92 -13.74 9.29 5.62
N PHE A 93 -13.67 8.69 4.43
CA PHE A 93 -13.57 9.41 3.18
C PHE A 93 -14.37 8.72 2.07
N ALA A 94 -14.98 9.52 1.20
CA ALA A 94 -15.56 9.04 -0.05
C ALA A 94 -14.49 9.17 -1.15
N GLY A 95 -13.87 8.05 -1.53
CA GLY A 95 -13.00 7.98 -2.70
C GLY A 95 -12.03 6.80 -2.63
N PRO A 96 -11.54 6.28 -3.76
CA PRO A 96 -10.38 5.41 -3.75
C PRO A 96 -9.12 6.23 -3.40
N PRO A 97 -8.09 5.62 -2.79
CA PRO A 97 -6.84 6.30 -2.52
C PRO A 97 -6.13 6.64 -3.85
N GLY A 98 -5.71 7.90 -4.00
CA GLY A 98 -4.56 8.35 -4.80
C GLY A 98 -4.41 7.95 -6.28
N HIS A 99 -5.33 7.17 -6.86
CA HIS A 99 -5.17 6.57 -8.19
C HIS A 99 -6.49 6.53 -8.96
N ASP A 100 -6.39 6.75 -10.26
CA ASP A 100 -7.46 6.59 -11.24
C ASP A 100 -7.31 5.26 -12.00
N VAL A 101 -8.44 4.67 -12.41
CA VAL A 101 -8.42 3.48 -13.28
C VAL A 101 -8.17 3.92 -14.71
N ALA A 102 -7.00 3.61 -15.26
CA ALA A 102 -6.66 3.90 -16.65
C ALA A 102 -7.07 2.78 -17.62
N GLU A 103 -7.04 1.53 -17.16
CA GLU A 103 -7.43 0.35 -17.95
C GLU A 103 -8.09 -0.68 -17.02
N ASP A 104 -9.12 -1.38 -17.52
CA ASP A 104 -9.85 -2.43 -16.81
C ASP A 104 -10.19 -3.56 -17.79
N ASP A 105 -9.67 -4.76 -17.52
CA ASP A 105 -9.91 -6.00 -18.29
C ASP A 105 -10.88 -6.94 -17.56
N GLY A 106 -11.65 -6.43 -16.60
CA GLY A 106 -12.62 -7.14 -15.79
C GLY A 106 -12.01 -7.91 -14.60
N VAL A 107 -10.83 -8.51 -14.79
CA VAL A 107 -10.09 -9.19 -13.70
C VAL A 107 -8.83 -8.47 -13.26
N CYS A 108 -8.28 -7.60 -14.12
CA CYS A 108 -7.10 -6.79 -13.86
C CYS A 108 -7.41 -5.32 -14.13
N ARG A 109 -6.83 -4.43 -13.33
CA ARG A 109 -6.93 -2.98 -13.50
C ARG A 109 -5.54 -2.35 -13.46
N LEU A 110 -5.28 -1.43 -14.38
CA LEU A 110 -4.17 -0.50 -14.30
C LEU A 110 -4.63 0.75 -13.58
N LEU A 111 -4.01 1.02 -12.46
CA LEU A 111 -4.20 2.20 -11.64
C LEU A 111 -3.05 3.16 -11.88
N VAL A 112 -3.35 4.41 -12.20
CA VAL A 112 -2.38 5.48 -12.42
C VAL A 112 -2.54 6.49 -11.30
N ARG A 113 -1.43 6.96 -10.74
CA ARG A 113 -1.45 7.99 -9.70
C ARG A 113 -2.28 9.20 -10.16
N ALA A 114 -3.33 9.50 -9.40
CA ALA A 114 -4.05 10.75 -9.52
C ALA A 114 -3.16 11.87 -9.00
N ASN A 115 -3.05 12.96 -9.77
CA ASN A 115 -2.33 14.15 -9.36
C ASN A 115 -3.30 15.35 -9.39
N PRO A 116 -4.30 15.38 -8.50
CA PRO A 116 -5.30 16.42 -8.51
C PRO A 116 -4.62 17.77 -8.24
N PHE A 117 -4.99 18.79 -9.00
CA PHE A 117 -4.44 20.13 -8.92
C PHE A 117 -5.57 21.16 -8.86
N CYS A 118 -5.74 21.77 -7.69
CA CYS A 118 -6.81 22.74 -7.44
C CYS A 118 -6.27 24.17 -7.61
N ASP A 119 -6.95 24.96 -8.43
CA ASP A 119 -6.71 26.40 -8.61
C ASP A 119 -8.03 27.17 -8.48
N PRO A 120 -8.26 27.95 -7.41
CA PRO A 120 -7.31 28.27 -6.34
C PRO A 120 -6.97 27.06 -5.44
N PRO A 121 -5.86 27.13 -4.68
CA PRO A 121 -5.54 26.08 -3.72
C PRO A 121 -6.67 25.94 -2.68
N CYS A 122 -6.89 24.71 -2.23
CA CYS A 122 -7.93 24.41 -1.24
C CYS A 122 -7.69 25.09 0.10
N GLY A 123 -8.76 25.25 0.89
CA GLY A 123 -8.68 25.81 2.23
C GLY A 123 -7.86 24.95 3.20
N PRO A 124 -7.55 25.46 4.41
CA PRO A 124 -6.70 24.76 5.38
C PRO A 124 -7.28 23.42 5.88
N GLU A 125 -8.59 23.23 5.79
CA GLU A 125 -9.28 21.99 6.21
C GLU A 125 -9.70 21.11 5.03
N GLU A 126 -9.17 21.41 3.84
CA GLU A 126 -9.51 20.74 2.60
C GLU A 126 -8.27 20.19 1.90
N ARG A 127 -8.48 19.15 1.11
CA ARG A 127 -7.51 18.57 0.19
C ARG A 127 -8.04 18.68 -1.23
N CYS A 128 -7.13 18.71 -2.20
CA CYS A 128 -7.52 18.54 -3.59
C CYS A 128 -7.87 17.08 -3.84
N ALA A 129 -9.11 16.81 -4.23
CA ALA A 129 -9.62 15.49 -4.56
C ALA A 129 -9.63 15.26 -6.08
N PRO A 130 -9.81 14.02 -6.55
CA PRO A 130 -9.97 13.75 -7.97
C PRO A 130 -11.01 14.67 -8.63
N GLY A 131 -10.73 15.11 -9.85
CA GLY A 131 -11.53 16.10 -10.57
C GLY A 131 -11.23 17.55 -10.19
N ASP A 132 -10.11 17.81 -9.51
CA ASP A 132 -9.64 19.14 -9.15
C ASP A 132 -10.64 19.92 -8.26
N VAL A 133 -11.33 19.19 -7.38
CA VAL A 133 -12.32 19.73 -6.45
C VAL A 133 -11.78 19.67 -5.02
N CYS A 134 -11.92 20.76 -4.28
CA CYS A 134 -11.61 20.77 -2.86
C CYS A 134 -12.64 19.96 -2.07
N ALA A 135 -12.13 19.03 -1.26
CA ALA A 135 -12.94 18.20 -0.38
C ALA A 135 -12.37 18.26 1.04
N PRO A 136 -13.19 18.10 2.08
CA PRO A 136 -12.70 18.05 3.46
C PRO A 136 -11.62 16.98 3.65
N TYR A 137 -10.67 17.24 4.56
CA TYR A 137 -9.80 16.18 5.04
C TYR A 137 -10.61 15.05 5.66
N PRO A 138 -10.14 13.79 5.56
CA PRO A 138 -10.79 12.69 6.24
C PRO A 138 -10.79 12.89 7.75
N TYR A 139 -11.93 12.63 8.39
CA TYR A 139 -12.01 12.57 9.85
C TYR A 139 -11.71 11.17 10.33
N THR A 140 -11.01 11.09 11.45
CA THR A 140 -10.53 9.85 12.04
C THR A 140 -11.45 9.48 13.19
N GLN A 141 -11.78 8.20 13.31
CA GLN A 141 -12.52 7.66 14.44
C GLN A 141 -11.69 6.59 15.15
N THR A 142 -12.06 6.31 16.40
CA THR A 142 -11.48 5.20 17.16
C THR A 142 -12.58 4.21 17.53
N ALA A 143 -12.27 2.92 17.47
CA ALA A 143 -13.07 1.82 18.03
C ALA A 143 -12.53 1.34 19.40
N GLY A 144 -11.52 2.03 19.96
CA GLY A 144 -10.69 1.51 21.05
C GLY A 144 -9.68 0.47 20.54
N VAL A 145 -9.10 -0.30 21.46
CA VAL A 145 -8.13 -1.36 21.13
C VAL A 145 -8.80 -2.43 20.27
N ILE A 146 -8.21 -2.73 19.12
CA ILE A 146 -8.64 -3.85 18.28
C ILE A 146 -7.85 -5.07 18.70
N THR A 147 -8.56 -6.13 19.05
CA THR A 147 -7.97 -7.41 19.41
C THR A 147 -8.29 -8.45 18.35
N VAL A 148 -7.26 -9.13 17.86
CA VAL A 148 -7.35 -10.30 17.00
C VAL A 148 -6.93 -11.52 17.79
N ASP A 149 -7.85 -12.47 17.91
CA ASP A 149 -7.65 -13.75 18.57
C ASP A 149 -7.87 -14.91 17.59
N SER A 150 -7.20 -16.04 17.79
CA SER A 150 -7.46 -17.25 17.03
C SER A 150 -7.30 -18.50 17.89
N ASP A 151 -7.98 -19.57 17.50
CA ASP A 151 -7.94 -20.85 18.20
C ASP A 151 -6.50 -21.41 18.26
N GLY A 152 -5.83 -21.21 19.41
CA GLY A 152 -4.46 -21.67 19.66
C GLY A 152 -3.35 -20.76 19.11
N GLY A 153 -3.69 -19.53 18.71
CA GLY A 153 -2.77 -18.56 18.12
C GLY A 153 -2.18 -17.52 19.09
N THR A 154 -1.48 -16.55 18.51
CA THR A 154 -0.99 -15.36 19.24
C THR A 154 -2.05 -14.27 19.16
N VAL A 155 -2.48 -13.75 20.31
CA VAL A 155 -3.37 -12.58 20.36
C VAL A 155 -2.58 -11.34 19.91
N LEU A 156 -3.16 -10.58 18.98
CA LEU A 156 -2.66 -9.26 18.58
C LEU A 156 -3.60 -8.18 19.09
N GLU A 157 -3.02 -7.13 19.68
CA GLU A 157 -3.74 -5.94 20.12
C GLU A 157 -3.14 -4.74 19.40
N ALA A 158 -3.98 -3.98 18.69
CA ALA A 158 -3.60 -2.72 18.07
C ALA A 158 -4.37 -1.59 18.74
N ASP A 159 -3.63 -0.67 19.36
CA ASP A 159 -4.13 0.61 19.82
C ASP A 159 -4.34 1.57 18.63
N ASP A 160 -5.14 2.62 18.86
CA ASP A 160 -5.27 3.70 17.89
C ASP A 160 -3.99 4.53 17.83
N HIS A 161 -3.28 4.45 16.71
CA HIS A 161 -2.19 5.36 16.40
C HIS A 161 -2.74 6.69 15.89
N THR A 162 -1.81 7.60 15.58
CA THR A 162 -2.13 8.89 14.96
C THR A 162 -3.00 8.69 13.71
N LEU A 163 -4.01 9.54 13.57
CA LEU A 163 -4.91 9.59 12.42
C LEU A 163 -5.84 8.36 12.23
N GLY A 164 -6.23 7.66 13.30
CA GLY A 164 -7.20 6.56 13.21
C GLY A 164 -6.67 5.32 12.49
N TYR A 165 -5.35 5.20 12.41
CA TYR A 165 -4.65 4.03 11.91
C TYR A 165 -4.36 3.07 13.06
N TYR A 166 -4.48 1.78 12.80
CA TYR A 166 -4.19 0.72 13.75
C TYR A 166 -3.10 -0.17 13.20
N TYR A 167 -2.12 -0.48 14.04
CA TYR A 167 -1.01 -1.34 13.67
C TYR A 167 -0.51 -2.13 14.87
N ALA A 168 -0.43 -3.44 14.67
CA ALA A 168 0.30 -4.35 15.55
C ALA A 168 0.97 -5.41 14.69
N SER A 169 2.11 -5.93 15.14
CA SER A 169 2.79 -7.01 14.43
C SER A 169 3.49 -7.99 15.36
N THR A 170 3.73 -9.19 14.84
CA THR A 170 4.47 -10.27 15.50
C THR A 170 5.30 -11.02 14.48
N ASN A 171 6.37 -11.68 14.92
CA ASN A 171 7.21 -12.56 14.10
C ASN A 171 6.78 -14.03 14.16
N ARG A 172 5.49 -14.27 14.44
CA ARG A 172 4.88 -15.59 14.54
C ARG A 172 3.57 -15.61 13.78
N PRO A 173 3.13 -16.77 13.28
CA PRO A 173 1.78 -16.93 12.80
C PRO A 173 0.76 -16.60 13.89
N VAL A 174 -0.27 -15.81 13.56
CA VAL A 174 -1.38 -15.58 14.50
C VAL A 174 -2.42 -16.68 14.45
N ALA A 175 -2.49 -17.47 13.39
CA ALA A 175 -3.46 -18.54 13.21
C ALA A 175 -2.91 -19.66 12.31
N GLN A 176 -3.38 -20.89 12.52
CA GLN A 176 -3.14 -21.99 11.58
C GLN A 176 -4.15 -21.95 10.43
N THR A 177 -3.84 -22.62 9.32
CA THR A 177 -4.80 -22.84 8.23
C THR A 177 -6.12 -23.41 8.76
N GLY A 178 -7.23 -22.78 8.39
CA GLY A 178 -8.58 -23.20 8.77
C GLY A 178 -9.00 -22.81 10.18
N SER A 179 -8.10 -22.32 11.04
CA SER A 179 -8.46 -21.81 12.37
C SER A 179 -9.41 -20.62 12.26
N THR A 180 -10.35 -20.53 13.20
CA THR A 180 -11.20 -19.36 13.35
C THR A 180 -10.35 -18.20 13.89
N VAL A 181 -10.42 -17.06 13.21
CA VAL A 181 -9.84 -15.79 13.64
C VAL A 181 -10.97 -14.84 13.96
N THR A 182 -10.93 -14.25 15.15
CA THR A 182 -11.91 -13.27 15.64
C THR A 182 -11.24 -11.92 15.80
N ALA A 183 -11.67 -10.93 15.02
CA ALA A 183 -11.33 -9.53 15.23
C ALA A 183 -12.47 -8.84 15.99
N HIS A 184 -12.16 -8.15 17.08
CA HIS A 184 -13.16 -7.41 17.85
C HIS A 184 -12.61 -6.10 18.39
N ALA A 185 -13.50 -5.15 18.64
CA ALA A 185 -13.18 -3.91 19.34
C ALA A 185 -14.33 -3.52 20.29
N PRO A 186 -14.02 -2.95 21.47
CA PRO A 186 -15.02 -2.60 22.47
C PRO A 186 -15.93 -1.44 22.03
N GLY A 187 -15.52 -0.67 21.02
CA GLY A 187 -16.20 0.52 20.55
C GLY A 187 -15.83 1.78 21.34
N ARG A 188 -15.81 2.92 20.64
CA ARG A 188 -15.67 4.28 21.17
C ARG A 188 -16.56 5.21 20.34
N ALA A 189 -15.95 6.11 19.55
CA ALA A 189 -16.69 6.91 18.56
C ALA A 189 -17.24 6.00 17.45
N PHE A 190 -16.44 5.01 17.04
CA PHE A 190 -16.87 3.91 16.19
C PHE A 190 -17.53 2.81 17.05
N PRO A 191 -18.65 2.19 16.61
CA PRO A 191 -19.36 1.21 17.42
C PRO A 191 -18.55 -0.07 17.69
N HIS A 192 -18.89 -0.76 18.77
CA HIS A 192 -18.43 -2.13 19.03
C HIS A 192 -18.71 -3.04 17.84
N PHE A 193 -17.75 -3.91 17.52
CA PHE A 193 -17.91 -4.96 16.52
C PHE A 193 -17.17 -6.24 16.93
N SER A 194 -17.60 -7.35 16.34
CA SER A 194 -16.91 -8.64 16.40
C SER A 194 -17.16 -9.39 15.09
N LEU A 195 -16.07 -9.75 14.41
CA LEU A 195 -16.08 -10.44 13.12
C LEU A 195 -15.22 -11.68 13.19
N THR A 196 -15.66 -12.74 12.52
CA THR A 196 -14.94 -14.02 12.45
C THR A 196 -14.65 -14.40 11.01
N GLY A 197 -13.51 -15.04 10.75
CA GLY A 197 -13.16 -15.65 9.47
C GLY A 197 -12.28 -16.87 9.67
N ALA A 198 -12.18 -17.72 8.65
CA ALA A 198 -11.24 -18.84 8.65
C ALA A 198 -9.95 -18.43 7.93
N MET A 199 -8.80 -18.64 8.55
CA MET A 199 -7.51 -18.30 7.96
C MET A 199 -7.22 -19.18 6.73
N PRO A 200 -6.97 -18.61 5.53
CA PRO A 200 -6.66 -19.42 4.35
C PRO A 200 -5.28 -20.11 4.46
N PRO A 201 -5.06 -21.20 3.69
CA PRO A 201 -3.74 -21.83 3.57
C PRO A 201 -2.75 -20.91 2.86
N PRO A 202 -1.43 -21.05 3.14
CA PRO A 202 -0.38 -20.32 2.43
C PRO A 202 -0.48 -20.51 0.90
N LEU A 203 -0.23 -19.44 0.14
CA LEU A 203 -0.18 -19.50 -1.31
C LEU A 203 1.18 -20.03 -1.78
N VAL A 204 1.19 -20.82 -2.86
CA VAL A 204 2.40 -21.34 -3.49
C VAL A 204 2.39 -20.92 -4.96
N ILE A 205 3.33 -20.05 -5.34
CA ILE A 205 3.52 -19.59 -6.72
C ILE A 205 4.26 -20.67 -7.50
N ASP A 206 3.78 -21.00 -8.70
CA ASP A 206 4.49 -21.91 -9.59
C ASP A 206 5.66 -21.19 -10.27
N GLY A 207 6.80 -21.86 -10.46
CA GLY A 207 7.96 -21.29 -11.16
C GLY A 207 8.89 -20.43 -10.31
N GLY A 208 8.53 -20.14 -9.04
CA GLY A 208 9.41 -19.46 -8.07
C GLY A 208 9.18 -17.96 -7.94
N ALA A 209 10.06 -17.29 -7.19
CA ALA A 209 9.91 -15.89 -6.76
C ALA A 209 10.59 -14.86 -7.68
N GLU A 210 11.23 -15.29 -8.77
CA GLU A 210 11.83 -14.39 -9.76
C GLU A 210 11.07 -14.52 -11.07
N LEU A 211 10.40 -13.44 -11.47
CA LEU A 211 9.68 -13.36 -12.72
C LEU A 211 10.38 -12.39 -13.68
N HIS A 212 10.24 -12.64 -14.96
CA HIS A 212 10.77 -11.76 -16.00
C HIS A 212 9.62 -11.04 -16.69
N LEU A 213 9.62 -9.71 -16.64
CA LEU A 213 8.69 -8.93 -17.44
C LEU A 213 9.33 -8.60 -18.79
N THR A 214 8.60 -8.87 -19.86
CA THR A 214 9.01 -8.49 -21.22
C THR A 214 7.95 -7.55 -21.79
N ARG A 215 8.38 -6.37 -22.25
CA ARG A 215 7.47 -5.40 -22.86
C ARG A 215 6.77 -6.02 -24.07
N GLY A 216 5.49 -5.71 -24.23
CA GLY A 216 4.63 -6.23 -25.29
C GLY A 216 4.19 -7.68 -25.12
N GLN A 217 4.54 -8.35 -24.02
CA GLN A 217 4.08 -9.70 -23.70
C GLN A 217 3.16 -9.67 -22.46
N PRO A 218 2.10 -10.49 -22.44
CA PRO A 218 1.32 -10.68 -21.23
C PRO A 218 2.20 -11.35 -20.15
N LEU A 219 1.96 -11.01 -18.89
CA LEU A 219 2.53 -11.75 -17.76
C LEU A 219 1.52 -12.78 -17.29
N VAL A 220 1.92 -14.05 -17.24
CA VAL A 220 1.11 -15.11 -16.66
C VAL A 220 1.68 -15.49 -15.30
N LEU A 221 0.84 -15.41 -14.28
CA LEU A 221 1.13 -15.89 -12.93
C LEU A 221 0.26 -17.11 -12.67
N SER A 222 0.82 -18.17 -12.10
CA SER A 222 0.06 -19.33 -11.68
C SER A 222 0.44 -19.77 -10.27
N TRP A 223 -0.50 -20.43 -9.62
CA TRP A 223 -0.38 -20.94 -8.26
C TRP A 223 -1.16 -22.24 -8.14
N THR A 224 -0.86 -23.01 -7.09
CA THR A 224 -1.66 -24.19 -6.74
C THR A 224 -2.94 -23.75 -6.00
N PRO A 225 -4.15 -23.97 -6.56
CA PRO A 225 -5.39 -23.75 -5.82
C PRO A 225 -5.47 -24.69 -4.62
N ASP A 226 -5.86 -24.17 -3.45
CA ASP A 226 -5.93 -24.97 -2.22
C ASP A 226 -7.02 -24.47 -1.25
N ALA A 227 -7.82 -23.47 -1.65
CA ALA A 227 -8.83 -22.89 -0.79
C ALA A 227 -10.07 -22.47 -1.61
N PRO A 228 -10.97 -23.41 -1.90
CA PRO A 228 -12.20 -23.11 -2.61
C PRO A 228 -13.04 -22.03 -1.90
N GLY A 229 -13.62 -21.12 -2.68
CA GLY A 229 -14.38 -19.97 -2.20
C GLY A 229 -13.54 -18.79 -1.72
N THR A 230 -12.22 -18.92 -1.70
CA THR A 230 -11.31 -17.79 -1.43
C THR A 230 -10.95 -17.05 -2.72
N ARG A 231 -10.26 -15.92 -2.60
CA ARG A 231 -9.82 -15.10 -3.73
C ARG A 231 -8.32 -14.90 -3.71
N VAL A 232 -7.76 -14.68 -4.89
CA VAL A 232 -6.35 -14.35 -5.08
C VAL A 232 -6.24 -12.95 -5.67
N ARG A 233 -5.49 -12.09 -5.00
CA ARG A 233 -5.15 -10.75 -5.46
C ARG A 233 -3.68 -10.74 -5.87
N VAL A 234 -3.40 -10.20 -7.06
CA VAL A 234 -2.04 -9.90 -7.51
C VAL A 234 -1.89 -8.40 -7.55
N THR A 235 -0.82 -7.88 -6.94
CA THR A 235 -0.45 -6.47 -7.02
C THR A 235 0.94 -6.36 -7.61
N LEU A 236 1.04 -5.73 -8.77
CA LEU A 236 2.30 -5.30 -9.37
C LEU A 236 2.39 -3.79 -9.26
N ALA A 237 3.53 -3.25 -8.86
CA ALA A 237 3.73 -1.81 -8.80
C ALA A 237 5.17 -1.43 -9.15
N THR A 238 5.33 -0.20 -9.63
CA THR A 238 6.62 0.41 -9.98
C THR A 238 7.31 1.02 -8.76
N ASP A 239 8.64 1.12 -8.75
CA ASP A 239 9.43 1.60 -7.60
C ASP A 239 9.70 3.10 -7.54
N HIS A 240 9.31 3.83 -8.59
CA HIS A 240 9.42 5.27 -8.63
C HIS A 240 8.41 5.94 -7.69
N GLY A 241 8.67 5.91 -6.39
CA GLY A 241 7.76 6.42 -5.36
C GLY A 241 7.90 5.71 -4.01
N ASP A 242 8.91 4.86 -3.83
CA ASP A 242 9.11 4.20 -2.56
C ASP A 242 9.45 5.14 -1.40
N HIS A 243 9.23 4.63 -0.18
CA HIS A 243 9.37 5.34 1.11
C HIS A 243 8.29 6.38 1.40
N GLY A 244 7.06 6.10 0.96
CA GLY A 244 5.87 6.87 1.34
C GLY A 244 5.39 7.87 0.29
N LEU A 245 5.95 7.84 -0.92
CA LEU A 245 5.37 8.56 -2.05
C LEU A 245 4.35 7.65 -2.76
N PHE A 246 3.45 8.27 -3.53
CA PHE A 246 2.46 7.52 -4.30
C PHE A 246 3.12 6.86 -5.51
N LEU A 247 2.93 5.54 -5.63
CA LEU A 247 3.39 4.72 -6.75
C LEU A 247 2.71 5.21 -8.05
N PRO A 248 3.46 5.53 -9.13
CA PRO A 248 2.90 6.04 -10.38
C PRO A 248 1.93 5.06 -11.03
N TYR A 249 2.27 3.77 -11.00
CA TYR A 249 1.50 2.71 -11.64
C TYR A 249 1.35 1.52 -10.72
N ILE A 250 0.13 0.98 -10.66
CA ILE A 250 -0.20 -0.27 -9.97
C ILE A 250 -1.08 -1.10 -10.90
N VAL A 251 -0.70 -2.34 -11.15
CA VAL A 251 -1.60 -3.35 -11.72
C VAL A 251 -2.16 -4.17 -10.58
N ALA A 252 -3.47 -4.17 -10.43
CA ALA A 252 -4.18 -4.96 -9.43
C ALA A 252 -5.13 -5.94 -10.12
N CYS A 253 -4.88 -7.23 -9.95
CA CYS A 253 -5.76 -8.29 -10.42
C CYS A 253 -6.43 -9.02 -9.27
N ASP A 254 -7.65 -9.51 -9.48
CA ASP A 254 -8.41 -10.20 -8.46
C ASP A 254 -9.30 -11.31 -9.07
N VAL A 255 -8.99 -12.57 -8.76
CA VAL A 255 -9.67 -13.75 -9.31
C VAL A 255 -10.03 -14.77 -8.22
N PRO A 256 -10.96 -15.72 -8.47
CA PRO A 256 -11.15 -16.86 -7.57
C PRO A 256 -9.87 -17.71 -7.45
N ASP A 257 -9.60 -18.29 -6.27
CA ASP A 257 -8.44 -19.16 -6.06
C ASP A 257 -8.43 -20.37 -7.00
N GLU A 258 -9.61 -20.89 -7.36
CA GLU A 258 -9.80 -22.03 -8.26
C GLU A 258 -9.38 -21.74 -9.71
N ALA A 259 -9.16 -20.46 -10.07
CA ALA A 259 -8.61 -20.13 -11.37
C ALA A 259 -7.19 -20.69 -11.53
N GLY A 260 -6.41 -20.76 -10.44
CA GLY A 260 -5.02 -21.24 -10.42
C GLY A 260 -4.04 -20.43 -11.26
N ARG A 261 -4.51 -19.37 -11.92
CA ARG A 261 -3.72 -18.46 -12.74
C ARG A 261 -4.43 -17.14 -12.95
N VAL A 262 -3.64 -16.11 -13.22
CA VAL A 262 -4.09 -14.84 -13.79
C VAL A 262 -3.15 -14.42 -14.91
N GLU A 263 -3.72 -13.85 -15.96
CA GLU A 263 -2.98 -13.24 -17.05
C GLU A 263 -3.13 -11.73 -16.93
N VAL A 264 -2.00 -11.04 -16.76
CA VAL A 264 -1.92 -9.58 -16.84
C VAL A 264 -1.78 -9.21 -18.31
N PRO A 265 -2.71 -8.41 -18.86
CA PRO A 265 -2.65 -7.99 -20.26
C PRO A 265 -1.30 -7.37 -20.64
N ALA A 266 -0.86 -7.60 -21.88
CA ALA A 266 0.41 -7.09 -22.39
C ALA A 266 0.50 -5.56 -22.30
N SER A 267 -0.61 -4.84 -22.47
CA SER A 267 -0.73 -3.39 -22.27
C SER A 267 -0.29 -2.97 -20.87
N MET A 268 -0.88 -3.58 -19.84
CA MET A 268 -0.60 -3.31 -18.43
C MET A 268 0.80 -3.75 -18.03
N ALA A 269 1.21 -4.96 -18.42
CA ALA A 269 2.54 -5.48 -18.13
C ALA A 269 3.66 -4.62 -18.75
N SER A 270 3.41 -4.02 -19.91
CA SER A 270 4.37 -3.12 -20.57
C SER A 270 4.59 -1.81 -19.83
N VAL A 271 3.58 -1.29 -19.13
CA VAL A 271 3.71 -0.09 -18.29
C VAL A 271 4.59 -0.39 -17.09
N ILE A 272 4.30 -1.51 -16.41
CA ILE A 272 5.08 -1.96 -15.27
C ILE A 272 6.52 -2.32 -15.67
N ALA A 273 6.74 -2.88 -16.86
CA ALA A 273 8.07 -3.22 -17.36
C ALA A 273 8.86 -2.03 -17.95
N ASP A 274 8.30 -0.81 -17.95
CA ASP A 274 8.96 0.36 -18.53
C ASP A 274 10.09 0.86 -17.62
N PRO A 275 11.37 0.85 -18.05
CA PRO A 275 12.49 1.32 -17.23
C PRO A 275 12.33 2.76 -16.72
N GLU A 276 11.58 3.63 -17.41
CA GLU A 276 11.32 5.00 -16.93
C GLU A 276 10.40 5.04 -15.71
N SER A 277 9.61 3.99 -15.51
CA SER A 277 8.83 3.80 -14.30
C SER A 277 9.65 3.23 -13.15
N TRP A 278 10.94 2.90 -13.40
CA TRP A 278 11.83 2.37 -12.37
C TRP A 278 12.85 3.38 -11.84
N GLY A 279 13.02 3.39 -10.52
CA GLY A 279 14.20 3.88 -9.83
C GLY A 279 15.26 2.78 -9.71
N CYS A 280 16.21 2.99 -8.81
CA CYS A 280 17.29 2.03 -8.54
C CYS A 280 16.98 1.11 -7.34
N GLY A 281 15.72 1.02 -6.93
CA GLY A 281 15.28 0.27 -5.76
C GLY A 281 14.95 -1.19 -6.07
N ARG A 282 14.90 -2.01 -5.01
CA ARG A 282 14.23 -3.33 -5.03
C ARG A 282 12.83 -3.29 -4.43
N CYS A 283 12.41 -2.12 -3.99
CA CYS A 283 11.04 -1.88 -3.57
C CYS A 283 10.23 -1.47 -4.80
N PRO A 284 8.89 -1.36 -4.74
CA PRO A 284 8.05 -2.11 -3.84
C PRO A 284 8.19 -3.60 -4.13
N VAL A 285 7.99 -4.40 -3.09
CA VAL A 285 7.73 -5.83 -3.27
C VAL A 285 6.44 -6.01 -4.06
N GLN A 286 6.43 -7.01 -4.93
CA GLN A 286 5.26 -7.39 -5.69
C GLN A 286 4.56 -8.48 -4.90
N THR A 287 3.23 -8.44 -4.83
CA THR A 287 2.50 -9.31 -3.92
C THR A 287 1.52 -10.19 -4.67
N ILE A 288 1.41 -11.43 -4.20
CA ILE A 288 0.28 -12.29 -4.49
C ILE A 288 -0.30 -12.75 -3.16
N GLU A 289 -1.59 -12.52 -3.01
CA GLU A 289 -2.31 -12.64 -1.75
C GLU A 289 -3.45 -13.64 -1.94
N ARG A 290 -3.49 -14.69 -1.14
CA ARG A 290 -4.72 -15.47 -0.95
C ARG A 290 -5.49 -14.88 0.22
N TYR A 291 -6.76 -14.55 0.02
CA TYR A 291 -7.55 -13.89 1.03
C TYR A 291 -8.99 -14.39 1.16
N VAL A 292 -9.51 -14.28 2.38
CA VAL A 292 -10.93 -14.44 2.73
C VAL A 292 -11.43 -13.11 3.26
N ARG A 293 -12.65 -12.72 2.89
CA ARG A 293 -13.30 -11.52 3.40
C ARG A 293 -14.64 -11.85 4.05
N THR A 294 -14.77 -11.54 5.33
CA THR A 294 -16.06 -11.53 6.04
C THR A 294 -16.54 -10.10 6.14
N ARG A 295 -17.85 -9.86 6.01
CA ARG A 295 -18.48 -8.55 6.22
C ARG A 295 -19.70 -8.67 7.12
N ALA A 296 -19.92 -7.67 7.95
CA ALA A 296 -21.17 -7.47 8.66
C ALA A 296 -21.45 -5.99 8.90
N THR A 297 -22.71 -5.66 9.16
CA THR A 297 -23.12 -4.28 9.45
C THR A 297 -23.32 -4.09 10.95
N PHE A 298 -22.64 -3.12 11.54
CA PHE A 298 -22.75 -2.77 12.97
C PHE A 298 -23.27 -1.35 13.11
N ARG A 299 -24.48 -1.17 13.64
CA ARG A 299 -25.13 0.15 13.77
C ARG A 299 -25.12 1.00 12.49
N GLY A 300 -25.25 0.37 11.32
CA GLY A 300 -25.25 1.05 10.03
C GLY A 300 -23.88 1.24 9.37
N TYR A 301 -22.79 0.79 10.02
CA TYR A 301 -21.44 0.77 9.44
C TYR A 301 -21.15 -0.60 8.86
N ASP A 302 -20.63 -0.65 7.62
CA ASP A 302 -20.13 -1.89 7.03
C ASP A 302 -18.70 -2.15 7.48
N VAL A 303 -18.49 -3.28 8.13
CA VAL A 303 -17.23 -3.68 8.76
C VAL A 303 -16.78 -4.96 8.07
N GLY A 304 -15.55 -4.98 7.57
CA GLY A 304 -14.94 -6.09 6.86
C GLY A 304 -13.68 -6.61 7.55
N LEU A 305 -13.58 -7.92 7.71
CA LEU A 305 -12.36 -8.61 8.12
C LEU A 305 -11.77 -9.31 6.90
N GLU A 306 -10.53 -8.97 6.55
CA GLU A 306 -9.75 -9.61 5.51
C GLU A 306 -8.59 -10.40 6.15
N LEU A 307 -8.58 -11.71 5.91
CA LEU A 307 -7.50 -12.60 6.36
C LEU A 307 -6.66 -12.95 5.15
N VAL A 308 -5.36 -12.64 5.20
CA VAL A 308 -4.47 -12.67 4.02
C VAL A 308 -3.23 -13.54 4.29
N ARG A 309 -2.95 -14.43 3.35
CA ARG A 309 -1.65 -15.07 3.17
C ARG A 309 -0.95 -14.42 1.98
N GLU A 310 0.15 -13.73 2.25
CA GLU A 310 0.92 -13.00 1.25
C GLU A 310 2.21 -13.73 0.93
N VAL A 311 2.53 -13.78 -0.35
CA VAL A 311 3.86 -14.11 -0.86
C VAL A 311 4.39 -12.91 -1.61
N ASP A 312 5.57 -12.47 -1.21
CA ASP A 312 6.33 -11.46 -1.93
C ASP A 312 7.17 -12.12 -3.01
N PHE A 313 7.25 -11.46 -4.15
CA PHE A 313 8.15 -11.84 -5.22
C PHE A 313 8.76 -10.59 -5.85
N PHE A 314 9.82 -10.82 -6.63
CA PHE A 314 10.49 -9.78 -7.38
C PHE A 314 10.39 -10.12 -8.86
N TYR A 315 10.39 -9.10 -9.69
CA TYR A 315 10.70 -9.28 -11.10
C TYR A 315 11.80 -8.34 -11.53
N LYS A 316 12.43 -8.70 -12.65
CA LYS A 316 13.36 -7.84 -13.35
C LYS A 316 12.76 -7.48 -14.71
N PRO A 317 12.67 -6.18 -15.06
CA PRO A 317 12.41 -5.78 -16.43
C PRO A 317 13.49 -6.38 -17.33
N SER A 318 13.10 -7.04 -18.41
CA SER A 318 14.05 -7.59 -19.38
C SER A 318 14.75 -6.44 -20.11
N GLY A 319 16.05 -6.26 -19.91
CA GLY A 319 16.85 -5.24 -20.58
C GLY A 319 17.05 -3.93 -19.80
N ALA A 320 16.68 -3.89 -18.51
CA ALA A 320 17.20 -2.91 -17.56
C ALA A 320 18.61 -3.29 -17.08
#